data_AF-A0A2E9DSV4-F1
#
_entry.id   AF-A0A2E9DSV4-F1
#
_cell.length_a   1.000
_cell.length_b   1.000
_cell.length_c   1.000
_cell.angle_alpha   90.00
_cell.angle_beta   90.00
_cell.angle_gamma   90.00
#
_symmetry.space_group_name_H-M   'P 1'
#
loop_
_entity.id
_entity.type
_entity.pdbx_description
1 polymer ?
#
loop_
_entity_poly.entity_id
_entity_poly.type
_entity_poly.pdbx_seq_one_letter_code
_entity_poly.pdbx_strand_id
1 'polypeptide(L)'
;MSLIVSYFILNRVFQNDKLKIPNINLNFNSKLIQWFLFLLGSSLAIGHLIYLGDLPAFSALNVELNTEAVNIRRQITADAETIVNYIASFNMKAFLPFGLLYLLAKKNHKLYWLLLLIGVVYAFSLMQKSYIVILLMPSLIYAIFNKKWLFGLKHMGIISIVLYSLVLVHNPEISTLKPVDETQSHEHVNKTTKQGEFYSIWTSLKNRVLIVPGKTVSSWFDHIPNDLPFLNGKGYRFAQRFTGENYINYAQELYPIMYPDHAKKGLKGNVNVAHFMYDYANFGRKGLVLSGFILAIVFYFIETMFRNNFKFKLSLNLIPLATLSSQALTTLLFSGGWGLLLGLYYLFINNQD
;
A
#
# COMPACT_ATOMS: atom_id res chain seq x y z
N MET A 1 19.95 15.10 3.19
CA MET A 1 21.30 14.94 3.75
C MET A 1 21.34 13.90 4.88
N SER A 2 20.42 13.94 5.86
CA SER A 2 20.43 12.99 7.01
C SER A 2 20.35 11.52 6.60
N LEU A 3 19.43 11.12 5.73
CA LEU A 3 19.29 9.71 5.33
C LEU A 3 20.55 9.13 4.68
N ILE A 4 21.13 9.85 3.72
CA ILE A 4 22.31 9.40 2.99
C ILE A 4 23.50 9.26 3.96
N VAL A 5 23.73 10.29 4.77
CA VAL A 5 24.80 10.29 5.78
C VAL A 5 24.59 9.18 6.81
N SER A 6 23.38 9.05 7.37
CA SER A 6 23.04 7.98 8.32
C SER A 6 23.21 6.60 7.70
N TYR A 7 22.78 6.39 6.45
CA TYR A 7 22.94 5.11 5.76
C TYR A 7 24.41 4.77 5.55
N PHE A 8 25.23 5.71 5.09
CA PHE A 8 26.67 5.48 4.90
C PHE A 8 27.40 5.26 6.23
N ILE A 9 27.05 6.00 7.29
CA ILE A 9 27.60 5.78 8.63
C ILE A 9 27.23 4.40 9.14
N LEU A 10 25.95 4.01 9.09
CA LEU A 10 25.51 2.68 9.50
C LEU A 10 26.21 1.58 8.70
N ASN A 11 26.27 1.74 7.37
CA ASN A 11 26.94 0.77 6.51
C ASN A 11 28.44 0.69 6.81
N ARG A 12 29.12 1.80 7.12
CA ARG A 12 30.56 1.82 7.43
C ARG A 12 30.86 1.30 8.84
N VAL A 13 30.08 1.68 9.84
CA VAL A 13 30.22 1.26 11.24
C VAL A 13 29.98 -0.25 11.35
N PHE A 14 28.92 -0.74 10.71
CA PHE A 14 28.53 -2.14 10.75
C PHE A 14 28.97 -2.94 9.50
N GLN A 15 29.98 -2.46 8.77
CA GLN A 15 30.62 -3.22 7.68
C GLN A 15 31.57 -4.28 8.25
N ASN A 16 32.24 -3.96 9.36
CA ASN A 16 33.20 -4.84 10.04
C ASN A 16 32.50 -5.84 10.97
N ASP A 17 31.47 -5.40 11.67
CA ASP A 17 30.56 -6.30 12.37
C ASP A 17 29.58 -6.88 11.36
N LYS A 18 29.83 -8.11 10.90
CA LYS A 18 28.81 -8.90 10.22
C LYS A 18 27.67 -9.06 11.23
N LEU A 19 26.71 -8.15 11.22
CA LEU A 19 25.50 -8.24 12.03
C LEU A 19 24.75 -9.47 11.53
N LYS A 20 25.04 -10.61 12.17
CA LYS A 20 24.45 -11.91 11.82
C LYS A 20 23.04 -11.89 12.39
N ILE A 21 22.05 -11.67 11.54
CA ILE A 21 20.64 -11.79 11.93
C ILE A 21 20.42 -13.26 12.28
N PRO A 22 20.24 -13.62 13.58
CA PRO A 22 20.38 -14.95 14.17
C PRO A 22 20.64 -16.07 13.17
N ASN A 23 19.94 -17.19 13.17
CA ASN A 23 19.62 -17.95 11.97
C ASN A 23 18.65 -18.96 12.53
N ILE A 24 17.37 -18.69 12.36
CA ILE A 24 16.35 -19.61 12.89
C ILE A 24 16.24 -20.72 11.85
N ASN A 25 17.07 -21.76 11.97
CA ASN A 25 17.04 -22.88 11.06
C ASN A 25 15.79 -23.74 11.29
N LEU A 26 14.67 -23.30 10.73
CA LEU A 26 13.43 -24.06 10.69
C LEU A 26 13.47 -24.96 9.45
N ASN A 27 13.83 -26.23 9.65
CA ASN A 27 13.92 -27.22 8.58
C ASN A 27 12.52 -27.70 8.15
N PHE A 28 11.71 -26.80 7.60
CA PHE A 28 10.36 -27.11 7.13
C PHE A 28 10.41 -27.74 5.74
N ASN A 29 9.59 -28.78 5.53
CA ASN A 29 9.40 -29.36 4.22
C ASN A 29 8.83 -28.32 3.24
N SER A 30 9.54 -28.05 2.14
CA SER A 30 9.13 -27.10 1.10
C SER A 30 7.70 -27.34 0.59
N LYS A 31 7.25 -28.60 0.44
CA LYS A 31 5.86 -28.90 0.04
C LYS A 31 4.85 -28.47 1.10
N LEU A 32 5.18 -28.65 2.38
CA LEU A 32 4.32 -28.25 3.50
C LEU A 32 4.19 -26.73 3.57
N ILE A 33 5.28 -25.98 3.36
CA ILE A 33 5.25 -24.51 3.27
C ILE A 33 4.33 -24.05 2.13
N GLN A 34 4.43 -24.67 0.95
CA GLN A 34 3.59 -24.33 -0.21
C GLN A 34 2.09 -24.51 0.10
N TRP A 35 1.73 -25.63 0.72
CA TRP A 35 0.35 -25.88 1.15
C TRP A 35 -0.10 -24.95 2.27
N PHE A 36 0.76 -24.68 3.26
CA PHE A 36 0.47 -23.75 4.34
C PHE A 36 0.17 -22.34 3.81
N LEU A 37 1.03 -21.78 2.95
CA LEU A 37 0.82 -20.46 2.37
C LEU A 37 -0.42 -20.41 1.48
N PHE A 38 -0.67 -21.46 0.71
CA PHE A 38 -1.88 -21.59 -0.11
C PHE A 38 -3.15 -21.59 0.76
N LEU A 39 -3.21 -22.47 1.75
CA LEU A 39 -4.37 -22.63 2.62
C LEU A 39 -4.60 -21.38 3.47
N LEU A 40 -3.55 -20.81 4.06
CA LEU A 40 -3.63 -19.59 4.86
C LEU A 40 -4.14 -18.40 4.03
N GLY A 41 -3.53 -18.17 2.86
CA GLY A 41 -3.95 -17.05 2.00
C GLY A 41 -5.40 -17.19 1.51
N SER A 42 -5.78 -18.42 1.14
CA SER A 42 -7.12 -18.73 0.64
C SER A 42 -8.18 -18.67 1.75
N SER A 43 -7.91 -19.26 2.92
CA SER A 43 -8.86 -19.30 4.03
C SER A 43 -9.14 -17.91 4.59
N LEU A 44 -8.13 -17.06 4.71
CA LEU A 44 -8.30 -15.68 5.15
C LEU A 44 -9.08 -14.84 4.12
N ALA A 45 -8.86 -15.07 2.81
CA ALA A 45 -9.59 -14.36 1.76
C ALA A 45 -11.06 -14.78 1.74
N ILE A 46 -11.32 -16.08 1.71
CA ILE A 46 -12.68 -16.64 1.69
C ILE A 46 -13.41 -16.29 2.99
N GLY A 47 -12.77 -16.46 4.14
CA GLY A 47 -13.34 -16.11 5.44
C GLY A 47 -13.71 -14.62 5.54
N HIS A 48 -12.87 -13.72 5.00
CA HIS A 48 -13.21 -12.30 4.96
C HIS A 48 -14.39 -12.00 4.03
N LEU A 49 -14.47 -12.64 2.87
CA LEU A 49 -15.63 -12.48 1.97
C LEU A 49 -16.92 -13.02 2.60
N ILE A 50 -16.86 -14.14 3.31
CA ILE A 50 -18.01 -14.68 4.07
C ILE A 50 -18.44 -13.70 5.16
N TYR A 51 -17.48 -13.09 5.87
CA TYR A 51 -17.76 -12.09 6.90
C TYR A 51 -18.48 -10.86 6.33
N LEU A 52 -18.11 -10.42 5.11
CA LEU A 52 -18.78 -9.29 4.46
C LEU A 52 -20.21 -9.62 4.01
N GLY A 53 -20.60 -10.90 3.95
CA GLY A 53 -21.95 -11.35 3.59
C GLY A 53 -22.32 -11.22 2.11
N ASP A 54 -21.52 -10.50 1.32
CA ASP A 54 -21.68 -10.32 -0.12
C ASP A 54 -20.30 -10.08 -0.79
N LEU A 55 -20.28 -9.93 -2.11
CA LEU A 55 -19.11 -9.48 -2.87
C LEU A 55 -19.26 -7.99 -3.20
N PRO A 56 -18.71 -7.07 -2.39
CA PRO A 56 -18.96 -5.63 -2.50
C PRO A 56 -18.82 -5.02 -3.90
N ALA A 57 -17.83 -5.49 -4.67
CA ALA A 57 -17.63 -5.00 -6.04
C ALA A 57 -18.79 -5.36 -6.99
N PHE A 58 -19.45 -6.51 -6.78
CA PHE A 58 -20.64 -6.90 -7.53
C PHE A 58 -21.87 -6.14 -7.04
N SER A 59 -22.00 -5.93 -5.74
CA SER A 59 -23.07 -5.11 -5.15
C SER A 59 -23.00 -3.67 -5.67
N ALA A 60 -21.79 -3.11 -5.77
CA ALA A 60 -21.55 -1.76 -6.28
C ALA A 60 -21.82 -1.60 -7.78
N LEU A 61 -21.82 -2.68 -8.57
CA LEU A 61 -22.24 -2.62 -9.99
C LEU A 61 -23.76 -2.44 -10.13
N ASN A 62 -24.53 -2.84 -9.13
CA ASN A 62 -25.99 -2.78 -9.15
C ASN A 62 -26.56 -1.46 -8.61
N VAL A 63 -25.67 -0.52 -8.29
CA VAL A 63 -26.00 0.77 -7.67
C VAL A 63 -25.90 1.88 -8.71
N GLU A 64 -26.90 2.77 -8.78
CA GLU A 64 -26.90 3.87 -9.75
C GLU A 64 -26.12 5.11 -9.26
N LEU A 65 -26.04 5.34 -7.95
CA LEU A 65 -25.45 6.54 -7.34
C LEU A 65 -24.01 6.32 -6.85
N ASN A 66 -23.11 7.25 -7.18
CA ASN A 66 -21.72 7.22 -6.70
C ASN A 66 -21.61 7.27 -5.16
N THR A 67 -22.49 8.01 -4.49
CA THR A 67 -22.53 8.10 -3.03
C THR A 67 -22.79 6.75 -2.35
N GLU A 68 -23.63 5.91 -2.95
CA GLU A 68 -23.93 4.56 -2.47
C GLU A 68 -22.73 3.61 -2.70
N ALA A 69 -22.08 3.67 -3.86
CA ALA A 69 -20.84 2.93 -4.12
C ALA A 69 -19.70 3.33 -3.14
N VAL A 70 -19.63 4.61 -2.77
CA VAL A 70 -18.70 5.11 -1.74
C VAL A 70 -19.04 4.53 -0.36
N ASN A 71 -20.33 4.42 -0.01
CA ASN A 71 -20.77 3.82 1.26
C ASN A 71 -20.46 2.32 1.32
N ILE A 72 -20.68 1.56 0.24
CA ILE A 72 -20.28 0.14 0.16
C ILE A 72 -18.78 0.00 0.44
N ARG A 73 -17.94 0.83 -0.20
CA ARG A 73 -16.48 0.80 0.04
C ARG A 73 -16.11 1.15 1.49
N ARG A 74 -16.88 2.02 2.16
CA ARG A 74 -16.67 2.33 3.58
C ARG A 74 -17.01 1.15 4.47
N GLN A 75 -18.07 0.40 4.17
CA GLN A 75 -18.45 -0.78 4.95
C GLN A 75 -17.36 -1.87 4.93
N ILE A 76 -16.64 -2.01 3.81
CA ILE A 76 -15.51 -2.95 3.70
C ILE A 76 -14.37 -2.62 4.66
N THR A 77 -14.21 -1.35 5.05
CA THR A 77 -13.00 -0.85 5.72
C THR A 77 -13.28 -0.06 6.99
N ALA A 78 -13.98 1.07 6.90
CA ALA A 78 -14.19 1.98 8.03
C ALA A 78 -15.15 1.42 9.08
N ASP A 79 -16.15 0.63 8.66
CA ASP A 79 -17.22 0.16 9.55
C ASP A 79 -16.99 -1.29 10.03
N ALA A 80 -16.01 -2.00 9.47
CA ALA A 80 -15.63 -3.34 9.90
C ALA A 80 -14.82 -3.31 11.20
N GLU A 81 -14.91 -4.40 11.98
CA GLU A 81 -14.12 -4.55 13.19
C GLU A 81 -12.62 -4.41 12.92
N THR A 82 -11.92 -3.75 13.84
CA THR A 82 -10.49 -3.41 13.65
C THR A 82 -9.64 -4.65 13.40
N ILE A 83 -9.89 -5.76 14.11
CA ILE A 83 -9.13 -7.01 13.95
C ILE A 83 -9.35 -7.60 12.56
N VAL A 84 -10.59 -7.62 12.09
CA VAL A 84 -10.95 -8.13 10.76
C VAL A 84 -10.24 -7.33 9.67
N ASN A 85 -10.22 -6.00 9.80
CA ASN A 85 -9.48 -5.11 8.91
C ASN A 85 -7.97 -5.39 8.89
N TYR A 86 -7.35 -5.65 10.06
CA TYR A 86 -5.93 -5.99 10.12
C TYR A 86 -5.64 -7.31 9.42
N ILE A 87 -6.44 -8.35 9.67
CA ILE A 87 -6.30 -9.66 9.06
C ILE A 87 -6.45 -9.56 7.54
N ALA A 88 -7.48 -8.85 7.05
CA ALA A 88 -7.69 -8.58 5.63
C ALA A 88 -6.50 -7.84 5.02
N SER A 89 -5.98 -6.81 5.70
CA SER A 89 -4.79 -6.07 5.25
C SER A 89 -3.56 -6.97 5.16
N PHE A 90 -3.30 -7.80 6.17
CA PHE A 90 -2.16 -8.72 6.18
C PHE A 90 -2.28 -9.77 5.08
N ASN A 91 -3.49 -10.28 4.85
CA ASN A 91 -3.70 -11.23 3.77
C ASN A 91 -3.42 -10.60 2.40
N MET A 92 -4.02 -9.44 2.15
CA MET A 92 -3.92 -8.74 0.87
C MET A 92 -2.51 -8.20 0.58
N LYS A 93 -1.79 -7.73 1.61
CA LYS A 93 -0.50 -7.04 1.44
C LYS A 93 0.72 -7.90 1.76
N ALA A 94 0.55 -9.04 2.43
CA ALA A 94 1.66 -9.91 2.80
C ALA A 94 1.43 -11.38 2.41
N PHE A 95 0.43 -12.08 2.97
CA PHE A 95 0.30 -13.53 2.78
C PHE A 95 0.06 -13.94 1.32
N LEU A 96 -0.92 -13.33 0.64
CA LEU A 96 -1.18 -13.59 -0.77
C LEU A 96 -0.01 -13.22 -1.69
N PRO A 97 0.52 -11.98 -1.69
CA PRO A 97 1.63 -11.62 -2.56
C PRO A 97 2.89 -12.45 -2.30
N PHE A 98 3.20 -12.74 -1.03
CA PHE A 98 4.33 -13.60 -0.67
C PHE A 98 4.09 -15.05 -1.11
N GLY A 99 2.90 -15.60 -0.87
CA GLY A 99 2.51 -16.95 -1.27
C GLY A 99 2.60 -17.14 -2.78
N LEU A 100 2.10 -16.18 -3.57
CA LEU A 100 2.23 -16.19 -5.03
C LEU A 100 3.70 -16.17 -5.46
N LEU A 101 4.51 -15.28 -4.90
CA LEU A 101 5.94 -15.19 -5.22
C LEU A 101 6.67 -16.49 -4.86
N TYR A 102 6.40 -17.05 -3.69
CA TYR A 102 7.03 -18.29 -3.21
C TYR A 102 6.65 -19.49 -4.11
N LEU A 103 5.37 -19.65 -4.44
CA LEU A 103 4.90 -20.70 -5.35
C LEU A 103 5.49 -20.57 -6.76
N LEU A 104 5.62 -19.33 -7.26
CA LEU A 104 6.26 -19.04 -8.54
C LEU A 104 7.75 -19.38 -8.52
N ALA A 105 8.44 -19.06 -7.42
CA ALA A 105 9.86 -19.38 -7.23
C ALA A 105 10.09 -20.90 -7.16
N LYS A 106 9.22 -21.64 -6.47
CA LYS A 106 9.26 -23.11 -6.38
C LYS A 106 8.65 -23.83 -7.59
N LYS A 107 8.22 -23.10 -8.62
CA LYS A 107 7.64 -23.63 -9.88
C LYS A 107 6.38 -24.50 -9.69
N ASN A 108 5.63 -24.33 -8.60
CA ASN A 108 4.37 -25.05 -8.40
C ASN A 108 3.22 -24.31 -9.09
N HIS A 109 3.09 -24.53 -10.40
CA HIS A 109 2.13 -23.81 -11.23
C HIS A 109 0.66 -24.09 -10.84
N LYS A 110 0.33 -25.30 -10.35
CA LYS A 110 -1.05 -25.65 -10.00
C LYS A 110 -1.57 -24.81 -8.83
N LEU A 111 -0.86 -24.83 -7.70
CA LEU A 111 -1.24 -24.03 -6.53
C LEU A 111 -1.13 -22.53 -6.81
N TYR A 112 -0.14 -22.13 -7.62
CA TYR A 112 0.04 -20.74 -8.01
C TYR A 112 -1.19 -20.16 -8.72
N TRP A 113 -1.69 -20.82 -9.76
CA TRP A 113 -2.84 -20.32 -10.53
C TRP A 113 -4.14 -20.33 -9.72
N LEU A 114 -4.33 -21.32 -8.84
CA LEU A 114 -5.46 -21.35 -7.92
C LEU A 114 -5.42 -20.18 -6.92
N LEU A 115 -4.26 -19.96 -6.28
CA LEU A 115 -4.11 -18.84 -5.34
C LEU A 115 -4.25 -17.50 -6.05
N LEU A 116 -3.78 -17.41 -7.29
CA LEU A 116 -3.91 -16.20 -8.11
C LEU A 116 -5.38 -15.87 -8.38
N LEU A 117 -6.18 -16.87 -8.77
CA LEU A 117 -7.60 -16.68 -9.00
C LEU A 117 -8.30 -16.16 -7.75
N ILE A 118 -8.05 -16.80 -6.61
CA ILE A 118 -8.61 -16.38 -5.30
C ILE A 118 -8.16 -14.96 -4.96
N GLY A 119 -6.88 -14.66 -5.10
CA GLY A 119 -6.32 -13.35 -4.80
C GLY A 119 -6.87 -12.24 -5.70
N VAL A 120 -7.08 -12.51 -7.00
CA VAL A 120 -7.65 -11.55 -7.95
C VAL A 120 -9.12 -11.27 -7.64
N VAL A 121 -9.93 -12.31 -7.40
CA VAL A 121 -11.33 -12.16 -7.01
C VAL A 121 -11.43 -11.38 -5.70
N TYR A 122 -10.58 -11.72 -4.73
CA TYR A 122 -10.52 -11.01 -3.45
C TYR A 122 -10.12 -9.53 -3.60
N ALA A 123 -9.04 -9.25 -4.34
CA ALA A 123 -8.58 -7.88 -4.59
C ALA A 123 -9.62 -7.03 -5.32
N PHE A 124 -10.32 -7.61 -6.29
CA PHE A 124 -11.41 -6.95 -7.00
C PHE A 124 -12.57 -6.65 -6.05
N SER A 125 -13.00 -7.65 -5.26
CA SER A 125 -14.10 -7.53 -4.30
C SER A 125 -13.87 -6.42 -3.25
N LEU A 126 -12.62 -6.21 -2.82
CA LEU A 126 -12.26 -5.14 -1.88
C LEU A 126 -12.32 -3.71 -2.48
N MET A 127 -12.62 -3.57 -3.78
CA MET A 127 -12.82 -2.29 -4.46
C MET A 127 -11.67 -1.28 -4.35
N GLN A 128 -10.45 -1.73 -4.04
CA GLN A 128 -9.29 -0.86 -3.88
C GLN A 128 -8.26 -1.08 -4.99
N LYS A 129 -8.08 -0.06 -5.84
CA LYS A 129 -7.23 -0.11 -7.06
C LYS A 129 -5.78 -0.52 -6.76
N SER A 130 -5.22 -0.11 -5.62
CA SER A 130 -3.83 -0.45 -5.27
C SER A 130 -3.65 -1.93 -4.92
N TYR A 131 -4.70 -2.67 -4.54
CA TYR A 131 -4.57 -4.04 -4.06
C TYR A 131 -4.16 -5.02 -5.15
N ILE A 132 -4.70 -4.91 -6.37
CA ILE A 132 -4.26 -5.77 -7.46
C ILE A 132 -2.78 -5.55 -7.81
N VAL A 133 -2.31 -4.30 -7.70
CA VAL A 133 -0.90 -3.96 -7.91
C VAL A 133 -0.04 -4.56 -6.80
N ILE A 134 -0.42 -4.39 -5.52
CA ILE A 134 0.30 -4.96 -4.38
C ILE A 134 0.37 -6.50 -4.46
N LEU A 135 -0.72 -7.14 -4.87
CA LEU A 135 -0.81 -8.60 -5.02
C LEU A 135 0.19 -9.14 -6.05
N LEU A 136 0.22 -8.52 -7.23
CA LEU A 136 0.89 -9.08 -8.41
C LEU A 136 2.28 -8.51 -8.65
N MET A 137 2.60 -7.33 -8.13
CA MET A 137 3.88 -6.69 -8.41
C MET A 137 5.09 -7.52 -7.95
N PRO A 138 5.10 -8.17 -6.76
CA PRO A 138 6.24 -9.01 -6.38
C PRO A 138 6.50 -10.14 -7.38
N SER A 139 5.45 -10.85 -7.81
CA SER A 139 5.54 -11.90 -8.82
C SER A 139 5.92 -11.36 -10.21
N LEU A 140 5.43 -10.17 -10.58
CA LEU A 140 5.76 -9.50 -11.84
C LEU A 140 7.25 -9.10 -11.89
N ILE A 141 7.75 -8.42 -10.86
CA ILE A 141 9.17 -8.05 -10.74
C ILE A 141 10.03 -9.31 -10.82
N TYR A 142 9.69 -10.35 -10.04
CA TYR A 142 10.43 -11.61 -10.05
C TYR A 142 10.42 -12.29 -11.43
N ALA A 143 9.29 -12.27 -12.14
CA ALA A 143 9.19 -12.81 -13.49
C ALA A 143 10.08 -12.06 -14.49
N ILE A 144 10.08 -10.72 -14.43
CA ILE A 144 10.93 -9.86 -15.28
C ILE A 144 12.41 -10.14 -15.03
N PHE A 145 12.84 -10.19 -13.76
CA PHE A 145 14.24 -10.47 -13.41
C PHE A 145 14.70 -11.86 -13.85
N ASN A 146 13.78 -12.82 -13.93
CA ASN A 146 14.06 -14.16 -14.44
C ASN A 146 13.81 -14.29 -15.96
N LYS A 147 13.64 -13.18 -16.69
CA LYS A 147 13.38 -13.13 -18.14
C LYS A 147 12.15 -13.93 -18.57
N LYS A 148 11.19 -14.16 -17.66
CA LYS A 148 9.92 -14.83 -17.95
C LYS A 148 8.90 -13.80 -18.46
N TRP A 149 9.19 -13.19 -19.61
CA TRP A 149 8.41 -12.09 -20.18
C TRP A 149 6.92 -12.43 -20.37
N LEU A 150 6.61 -13.65 -20.79
CA LEU A 150 5.23 -14.10 -20.96
C LEU A 150 4.46 -14.13 -19.63
N PHE A 151 5.09 -14.56 -18.53
CA PHE A 151 4.48 -14.44 -17.21
C PHE A 151 4.29 -12.97 -16.84
N GLY A 152 5.29 -12.11 -17.09
CA GLY A 152 5.16 -10.67 -16.84
C GLY A 152 3.99 -10.03 -17.59
N LEU A 153 3.84 -10.33 -18.89
CA LEU A 153 2.72 -9.87 -19.72
C LEU A 153 1.36 -10.31 -19.16
N LYS A 154 1.24 -11.58 -18.71
CA LYS A 154 0.01 -12.07 -18.08
C LYS A 154 -0.35 -11.27 -16.83
N HIS A 155 0.61 -10.97 -15.96
CA HIS A 155 0.36 -10.14 -14.78
C HIS A 155 -0.07 -8.72 -15.15
N MET A 156 0.62 -8.09 -16.11
CA MET A 156 0.24 -6.74 -16.56
C MET A 156 -1.17 -6.72 -17.18
N GLY A 157 -1.52 -7.76 -17.94
CA GLY A 157 -2.88 -7.94 -18.47
C GLY A 157 -3.92 -8.03 -17.36
N ILE A 158 -3.70 -8.90 -16.36
CA ILE A 158 -4.62 -9.04 -15.21
C ILE A 158 -4.75 -7.72 -14.44
N ILE A 159 -3.64 -7.03 -14.14
CA ILE A 159 -3.65 -5.72 -13.47
C ILE A 159 -4.51 -4.74 -14.26
N SER A 160 -4.29 -4.65 -15.57
CA SER A 160 -4.99 -3.69 -16.44
C SER A 160 -6.50 -3.97 -16.50
N ILE A 161 -6.89 -5.24 -16.66
CA ILE A 161 -8.29 -5.67 -16.68
C ILE A 161 -8.97 -5.31 -15.36
N VAL A 162 -8.39 -5.70 -14.22
CA VAL A 162 -8.98 -5.44 -12.91
C VAL A 162 -9.08 -3.95 -12.62
N LEU A 163 -8.05 -3.16 -12.97
CA LEU A 163 -8.08 -1.72 -12.80
C LEU A 163 -9.17 -1.06 -13.66
N TYR A 164 -9.31 -1.50 -14.91
CA TYR A 164 -10.37 -1.02 -15.79
C TYR A 164 -11.75 -1.37 -15.24
N SER A 165 -11.97 -2.62 -14.82
CA SER A 165 -13.22 -3.04 -14.19
C SER A 165 -13.53 -2.21 -12.93
N LEU A 166 -12.54 -1.96 -12.07
CA LEU A 166 -12.73 -1.11 -10.88
C LEU A 166 -13.05 0.35 -11.21
N VAL A 167 -12.61 0.88 -12.36
CA VAL A 167 -13.03 2.22 -12.80
C VAL A 167 -14.52 2.25 -13.11
N LEU A 168 -15.05 1.21 -13.74
CA LEU A 168 -16.48 1.07 -14.03
C LEU A 168 -17.28 0.91 -12.73
N VAL A 169 -16.83 0.03 -11.82
CA VAL A 169 -17.49 -0.18 -10.51
C VAL A 169 -17.52 1.11 -9.68
N HIS A 170 -16.49 1.95 -9.76
CA HIS A 170 -16.42 3.20 -8.98
C HIS A 170 -17.23 4.34 -9.57
N ASN A 171 -17.65 4.26 -10.83
CA ASN A 171 -18.39 5.32 -11.51
C ASN A 171 -19.57 4.70 -12.26
N PRO A 172 -20.64 4.29 -11.54
CA PRO A 172 -21.80 3.68 -12.17
C PRO A 172 -22.47 4.60 -13.21
N GLU A 173 -22.34 5.91 -13.05
CA GLU A 173 -22.75 6.95 -14.01
C GLU A 173 -22.08 6.82 -15.39
N ILE A 174 -20.86 6.26 -15.47
CA ILE A 174 -20.17 6.00 -16.76
C ILE A 174 -20.72 4.72 -17.41
N SER A 175 -21.22 3.78 -16.59
CA SER A 175 -21.75 2.50 -17.07
C SER A 175 -23.21 2.59 -17.53
N THR A 176 -23.95 3.55 -16.99
CA THR A 176 -25.32 3.85 -17.42
C THR A 176 -25.25 4.86 -18.57
N LEU A 177 -25.77 4.51 -19.75
CA LEU A 177 -25.82 5.35 -20.95
C LEU A 177 -26.76 6.57 -20.81
N LYS A 178 -26.90 7.16 -19.62
CA LYS A 178 -27.68 8.38 -19.41
C LYS A 178 -26.76 9.58 -19.58
N PRO A 179 -27.19 10.64 -20.29
CA PRO A 179 -26.37 11.83 -20.47
C PRO A 179 -26.05 12.39 -19.08
N VAL A 180 -24.75 12.63 -18.85
CA VAL A 180 -24.24 13.25 -17.63
C VAL A 180 -24.88 14.62 -17.51
N ASP A 181 -25.77 14.82 -16.53
CA ASP A 181 -26.23 16.17 -16.18
C ASP A 181 -25.01 16.96 -15.67
N GLU A 182 -24.64 18.01 -16.40
CA GLU A 182 -23.43 18.82 -16.24
C GLU A 182 -23.33 19.61 -14.89
N THR A 183 -24.15 19.31 -13.89
CA THR A 183 -24.24 20.14 -12.67
C THR A 183 -23.35 19.73 -11.50
N GLN A 184 -22.51 18.70 -11.62
CA GLN A 184 -21.56 18.32 -10.55
C GLN A 184 -20.07 18.37 -10.93
N SER A 185 -19.74 18.79 -12.15
CA SER A 185 -18.36 18.87 -12.67
C SER A 185 -17.79 20.30 -12.72
N HIS A 186 -18.25 21.18 -11.84
CA HIS A 186 -17.68 22.52 -11.69
C HIS A 186 -16.86 22.64 -10.40
N GLU A 187 -15.66 22.07 -10.43
CA GLU A 187 -14.46 22.75 -9.91
C GLU A 187 -13.21 22.13 -10.58
N HIS A 188 -12.57 22.94 -11.43
CA HIS A 188 -11.39 22.64 -12.24
C HIS A 188 -11.54 21.74 -13.47
N VAL A 189 -12.41 22.14 -14.40
CA VAL A 189 -12.07 22.00 -15.82
C VAL A 189 -12.07 23.39 -16.45
N ASN A 190 -10.91 24.04 -16.38
CA ASN A 190 -10.64 25.16 -17.27
C ASN A 190 -10.74 24.62 -18.70
N LYS A 191 -11.81 25.00 -19.40
CA LYS A 191 -11.93 24.95 -20.85
C LYS A 191 -10.72 25.68 -21.44
N THR A 192 -9.73 24.93 -21.89
CA THR A 192 -8.75 25.44 -22.86
C THR A 192 -8.25 24.31 -23.73
N THR A 193 -8.51 24.47 -25.03
CA THR A 193 -7.89 23.82 -26.19
C THR A 193 -8.16 22.33 -26.42
N LYS A 194 -8.57 22.03 -27.66
CA LYS A 194 -8.54 20.71 -28.31
C LYS A 194 -7.11 20.13 -28.32
N GLN A 195 -6.60 19.73 -27.16
CA GLN A 195 -5.39 18.92 -27.05
C GLN A 195 -5.83 17.46 -27.06
N GLY A 196 -5.18 16.62 -27.87
CA GLY A 196 -5.56 15.22 -28.03
C GLY A 196 -5.66 14.50 -26.70
N GLU A 197 -6.63 13.58 -26.59
CA GLU A 197 -6.94 12.83 -25.36
C GLU A 197 -5.71 12.20 -24.69
N PHE A 198 -4.72 11.79 -25.48
CA PHE A 198 -3.46 11.27 -24.95
C PHE A 198 -2.64 12.32 -24.17
N TYR A 199 -2.61 13.57 -24.66
CA TYR A 199 -1.89 14.65 -24.00
C TYR A 199 -2.59 15.06 -22.69
N SER A 200 -3.93 15.06 -22.65
CA SER A 200 -4.67 15.35 -21.42
C SER A 200 -4.50 14.23 -20.37
N ILE A 201 -4.49 12.97 -20.79
CA ILE A 201 -4.21 11.82 -19.92
C ILE A 201 -2.78 11.89 -19.38
N TRP A 202 -1.79 12.13 -20.25
CA TRP A 202 -0.38 12.23 -19.85
C TRP A 202 -0.13 13.40 -18.89
N THR A 203 -0.69 14.57 -19.15
CA THR A 203 -0.56 15.74 -18.27
C THR A 203 -1.24 15.51 -16.92
N SER A 204 -2.42 14.89 -16.90
CA SER A 204 -3.10 14.48 -15.66
C SER A 204 -2.27 13.50 -14.83
N LEU A 205 -1.70 12.47 -15.46
CA LEU A 205 -0.81 11.50 -14.80
C LEU A 205 0.46 12.18 -14.27
N LYS A 206 1.12 13.01 -15.09
CA LYS A 206 2.31 13.77 -14.70
C LYS A 206 2.02 14.65 -13.49
N ASN A 207 0.89 15.35 -13.48
CA ASN A 207 0.48 16.18 -12.35
C ASN A 207 0.30 15.35 -11.08
N ARG A 208 -0.40 14.20 -11.16
CA ARG A 208 -0.66 13.34 -10.01
C ARG A 208 0.60 12.68 -9.45
N VAL A 209 1.56 12.31 -10.30
CA VAL A 209 2.78 11.61 -9.89
C VAL A 209 3.86 12.58 -9.42
N LEU A 210 4.04 13.72 -10.11
CA LEU A 210 5.17 14.62 -9.84
C LEU A 210 4.77 15.85 -9.03
N ILE A 211 3.59 16.42 -9.28
CA ILE A 211 3.21 17.74 -8.72
C ILE A 211 2.43 17.58 -7.42
N VAL A 212 1.41 16.74 -7.40
CA VAL A 212 0.52 16.58 -6.23
C VAL A 212 1.29 16.20 -4.96
N PRO A 213 2.22 15.21 -4.96
CA PRO A 213 2.96 14.88 -3.75
C PRO A 213 3.78 16.05 -3.20
N GLY A 214 4.42 16.83 -4.09
CA GLY A 214 5.17 18.02 -3.70
C GLY A 214 4.29 19.12 -3.13
N LYS A 215 3.12 19.38 -3.76
CA LYS A 215 2.13 20.31 -3.23
C LYS A 215 1.62 19.90 -1.86
N THR A 216 1.30 18.62 -1.67
CA THR A 216 0.84 18.10 -0.37
C THR A 216 1.89 18.25 0.71
N VAL A 217 3.17 17.97 0.41
CA VAL A 217 4.28 18.20 1.35
C VAL A 217 4.40 19.68 1.69
N SER A 218 4.31 20.59 0.70
CA SER A 218 4.32 22.03 0.94
C SER A 218 3.19 22.45 1.86
N SER A 219 1.96 22.06 1.57
CA SER A 219 0.79 22.39 2.39
C SER A 219 0.93 21.88 3.83
N TRP A 220 1.52 20.71 4.04
CA TRP A 220 1.83 20.24 5.40
C TRP A 220 2.84 21.15 6.11
N PHE A 221 3.87 21.65 5.43
CA PHE A 221 4.79 22.64 6.02
C PHE A 221 4.11 23.98 6.28
N ASP A 222 3.22 24.42 5.40
CA ASP A 222 2.53 25.70 5.49
C ASP A 222 1.54 25.73 6.66
N HIS A 223 0.86 24.61 6.92
CA HIS A 223 -0.12 24.48 8.00
C HIS A 223 0.49 24.04 9.34
N ILE A 224 1.73 23.50 9.36
CA ILE A 224 2.39 23.02 10.58
C ILE A 224 3.68 23.82 10.87
N PRO A 225 3.74 24.62 11.95
CA PRO A 225 2.80 24.63 13.09
C PRO A 225 1.72 25.73 13.03
N ASN A 226 1.57 26.43 11.89
CA ASN A 226 0.79 27.67 11.83
C ASN A 226 -0.68 27.51 12.19
N ASP A 227 -1.34 26.48 11.65
CA ASP A 227 -2.76 26.19 11.92
C ASP A 227 -2.94 25.05 12.92
N LEU A 228 -2.02 24.09 12.93
CA LEU A 228 -2.03 22.97 13.86
C LEU A 228 -0.67 22.86 14.58
N PRO A 229 -0.64 22.73 15.92
CA PRO A 229 0.61 22.62 16.65
C PRO A 229 1.31 21.27 16.40
N PHE A 230 2.60 21.20 16.77
CA PHE A 230 3.32 19.93 16.80
C PHE A 230 2.73 18.98 17.85
N LEU A 231 2.66 17.70 17.51
CA LEU A 231 2.02 16.68 18.34
C LEU A 231 2.87 16.14 19.48
N ASN A 232 4.19 16.37 19.46
CA ASN A 232 5.13 15.90 20.48
C ASN A 232 5.01 14.39 20.82
N GLY A 233 4.67 13.55 19.84
CA GLY A 233 4.53 12.10 20.01
C GLY A 233 3.09 11.58 19.96
N LYS A 234 2.07 12.46 20.08
CA LYS A 234 0.64 12.08 19.97
C LYS A 234 0.27 11.48 18.61
N GLY A 235 1.11 11.66 17.59
CA GLY A 235 0.94 11.07 16.27
C GLY A 235 1.35 9.60 16.16
N TYR A 236 1.78 8.95 17.25
CA TYR A 236 2.08 7.53 17.27
C TYR A 236 1.16 6.79 18.23
N ARG A 237 0.40 5.82 17.71
CA ARG A 237 -0.52 4.99 18.53
C ARG A 237 0.18 4.26 19.67
N PHE A 238 1.43 3.86 19.50
CA PHE A 238 2.17 3.18 20.57
C PHE A 238 2.51 4.13 21.71
N ALA A 239 2.70 5.43 21.44
CA ALA A 239 3.03 6.42 22.45
C ALA A 239 1.88 6.63 23.45
N GLN A 240 0.62 6.49 23.01
CA GLN A 240 -0.57 6.60 23.87
C GLN A 240 -0.49 5.73 25.13
N ARG A 241 0.07 4.52 25.02
CA ARG A 241 0.22 3.60 26.17
C ARG A 241 1.23 4.10 27.21
N PHE A 242 2.23 4.87 26.78
CA PHE A 242 3.31 5.36 27.65
C PHE A 242 3.04 6.78 28.16
N THR A 243 2.37 7.61 27.37
CA THR A 243 2.10 9.01 27.71
C THR A 243 0.72 9.21 28.33
N GLY A 244 -0.20 8.25 28.17
CA GLY A 244 -1.60 8.39 28.57
C GLY A 244 -2.40 9.36 27.69
N GLU A 245 -1.79 9.92 26.65
CA GLU A 245 -2.42 10.90 25.76
C GLU A 245 -3.05 10.23 24.54
N ASN A 246 -4.22 10.72 24.12
CA ASN A 246 -4.93 10.15 22.98
C ASN A 246 -4.17 10.33 21.66
N TYR A 247 -4.18 9.27 20.85
CA TYR A 247 -3.64 9.29 19.50
C TYR A 247 -4.37 10.28 18.60
N ILE A 248 -3.63 11.12 17.88
CA ILE A 248 -4.16 12.08 16.90
C ILE A 248 -3.68 11.70 15.50
N ASN A 249 -4.62 11.47 14.58
CA ASN A 249 -4.30 11.21 13.19
C ASN A 249 -4.19 12.53 12.41
N TYR A 250 -2.98 13.06 12.33
CA TYR A 250 -2.73 14.36 11.71
C TYR A 250 -3.16 14.46 10.24
N ALA A 251 -3.12 13.35 9.49
CA ALA A 251 -3.60 13.34 8.11
C ALA A 251 -5.11 13.54 8.01
N GLN A 252 -5.87 13.19 9.05
CA GLN A 252 -7.32 13.45 9.16
C GLN A 252 -7.60 14.87 9.60
N GLU A 253 -6.84 15.38 10.59
CA GLU A 253 -6.98 16.76 11.07
C GLU A 253 -6.68 17.81 10.00
N LEU A 254 -5.70 17.56 9.13
CA LEU A 254 -5.38 18.44 8.01
C LEU A 254 -6.39 18.37 6.87
N TYR A 255 -7.20 17.31 6.77
CA TYR A 255 -8.14 17.15 5.66
C TYR A 255 -9.16 18.30 5.55
N PRO A 256 -9.88 18.71 6.61
CA PRO A 256 -10.82 19.83 6.54
C PRO A 256 -10.14 21.18 6.29
N ILE A 257 -8.86 21.33 6.66
CA ILE A 257 -8.09 22.56 6.43
C ILE A 257 -7.70 22.66 4.95
N MET A 258 -7.19 21.57 4.37
CA MET A 258 -6.72 21.54 2.99
C MET A 258 -7.85 21.37 1.96
N TYR A 259 -8.99 20.80 2.36
CA TYR A 259 -10.13 20.50 1.49
C TYR A 259 -11.47 20.90 2.14
N PRO A 260 -11.68 22.19 2.43
CA PRO A 260 -12.84 22.65 3.19
C PRO A 260 -14.18 22.35 2.50
N ASP A 261 -14.24 22.43 1.16
CA ASP A 261 -15.50 22.23 0.43
C ASP A 261 -15.91 20.76 0.37
N HIS A 262 -14.95 19.83 0.40
CA HIS A 262 -15.22 18.41 0.57
C HIS A 262 -15.67 18.09 2.00
N ALA A 263 -15.04 18.69 3.00
CA ALA A 263 -15.42 18.53 4.39
C ALA A 263 -16.84 19.07 4.68
N LYS A 264 -17.20 20.23 4.11
CA LYS A 264 -18.57 20.79 4.19
C LYS A 264 -19.63 19.86 3.59
N LYS A 265 -19.28 19.09 2.56
CA LYS A 265 -20.13 18.05 1.97
C LYS A 265 -20.20 16.76 2.82
N GLY A 266 -19.62 16.76 4.02
CA GLY A 266 -19.59 15.62 4.93
C GLY A 266 -18.57 14.54 4.57
N LEU A 267 -17.69 14.80 3.58
CA LEU A 267 -16.64 13.85 3.21
C LEU A 267 -15.54 13.86 4.27
N LYS A 268 -15.18 12.67 4.75
CA LYS A 268 -14.03 12.44 5.63
C LYS A 268 -12.93 11.80 4.82
N GLY A 269 -11.71 12.32 4.92
CA GLY A 269 -10.56 11.83 4.18
C GLY A 269 -9.25 11.94 4.95
N ASN A 270 -8.18 11.45 4.35
CA ASN A 270 -6.82 11.56 4.85
C ASN A 270 -5.96 12.28 3.82
N VAL A 271 -5.18 13.27 4.26
CA VAL A 271 -4.14 13.88 3.44
C VAL A 271 -2.89 13.04 3.52
N ASN A 272 -2.77 12.06 2.63
CA ASN A 272 -1.61 11.19 2.56
C ASN A 272 -0.36 11.95 2.09
N VAL A 273 0.77 11.72 2.75
CA VAL A 273 2.03 12.45 2.52
C VAL A 273 3.23 11.52 2.70
N ALA A 274 4.41 11.96 2.29
CA ALA A 274 5.64 11.22 2.48
C ALA A 274 5.91 10.93 3.96
N HIS A 275 6.49 9.76 4.25
CA HIS A 275 6.66 9.24 5.62
C HIS A 275 7.29 10.25 6.59
N PHE A 276 8.28 11.02 6.15
CA PHE A 276 9.01 11.97 6.99
C PHE A 276 8.17 13.13 7.49
N MET A 277 7.07 13.44 6.80
CA MET A 277 6.17 14.52 7.22
C MET A 277 5.37 14.14 8.47
N TYR A 278 5.12 12.85 8.71
CA TYR A 278 4.52 12.40 9.96
C TYR A 278 5.47 12.63 11.15
N ASP A 279 6.77 12.42 10.97
CA ASP A 279 7.76 12.67 12.02
C ASP A 279 7.97 14.18 12.22
N TYR A 280 7.93 14.98 11.13
CA TYR A 280 7.91 16.44 11.19
C TYR A 280 6.70 16.98 11.96
N ALA A 281 5.50 16.46 11.69
CA ALA A 281 4.28 16.87 12.42
C ALA A 281 4.36 16.59 13.93
N ASN A 282 5.20 15.64 14.36
CA ASN A 282 5.41 15.36 15.78
C ASN A 282 6.51 16.21 16.39
N PHE A 283 7.66 16.36 15.73
CA PHE A 283 8.89 16.89 16.36
C PHE A 283 9.55 18.03 15.58
N GLY A 284 8.85 18.60 14.59
CA GLY A 284 9.37 19.63 13.69
C GLY A 284 10.63 19.19 12.96
N ARG A 285 11.60 20.09 12.83
CA ARG A 285 12.87 19.81 12.11
C ARG A 285 13.65 18.63 12.69
N LYS A 286 13.58 18.39 14.01
CA LYS A 286 14.20 17.22 14.65
C LYS A 286 13.55 15.92 14.16
N GLY A 287 12.24 15.95 13.91
CA GLY A 287 11.49 14.86 13.29
C GLY A 287 12.00 14.46 11.91
N LEU A 288 12.39 15.43 11.06
CA LEU A 288 12.98 15.14 9.74
C LEU A 288 14.31 14.39 9.85
N VAL A 289 15.16 14.78 10.81
CA VAL A 289 16.44 14.10 11.06
C VAL A 289 16.19 12.69 11.59
N LEU A 290 15.30 12.55 12.57
CA LEU A 290 14.89 11.27 13.13
C LEU A 290 14.34 10.33 12.06
N SER A 291 13.49 10.84 11.18
CA SER A 291 12.92 10.07 10.06
C SER A 291 13.99 9.49 9.16
N GLY A 292 14.95 10.32 8.75
CA GLY A 292 16.07 9.88 7.91
C GLY A 292 16.95 8.84 8.60
N PHE A 293 17.13 8.94 9.91
CA PHE A 293 17.87 7.96 10.70
C PHE A 293 17.12 6.62 10.83
N ILE A 294 15.83 6.64 11.17
CA ILE A 294 15.00 5.44 11.27
C ILE A 294 14.92 4.73 9.92
N LEU A 295 14.71 5.46 8.83
CA LEU A 295 14.65 4.87 7.49
C LEU A 295 16.00 4.26 7.08
N ALA A 296 17.12 4.87 7.47
CA ALA A 296 18.45 4.31 7.24
C ALA A 296 18.66 2.98 8.00
N ILE A 297 18.16 2.87 9.25
CA ILE A 297 18.16 1.60 10.01
C ILE A 297 17.35 0.53 9.27
N VAL A 298 16.15 0.88 8.78
CA VAL A 298 15.31 -0.05 8.02
C VAL A 298 16.00 -0.52 6.75
N PHE A 299 16.65 0.37 6.00
CA PHE A 299 17.40 0.01 4.79
C PHE A 299 18.62 -0.86 5.10
N TYR A 300 19.36 -0.56 6.16
CA TYR A 300 20.47 -1.39 6.60
C TYR A 300 19.99 -2.81 6.99
N PHE A 301 18.86 -2.91 7.71
CA PHE A 301 18.25 -4.19 8.05
C PHE A 301 17.86 -4.99 6.80
N ILE A 302 17.18 -4.36 5.84
CA ILE A 302 16.80 -5.01 4.57
C ILE A 302 18.05 -5.44 3.79
N GLU A 303 19.08 -4.60 3.69
CA GLU A 303 20.30 -4.96 2.97
C GLU A 303 20.97 -6.19 3.58
N THR A 304 21.02 -6.25 4.91
CA THR A 304 21.59 -7.37 5.66
C THR A 304 20.79 -8.65 5.43
N MET A 305 19.45 -8.53 5.47
CA MET A 305 18.53 -9.65 5.30
C MET A 305 18.55 -10.26 3.89
N PHE A 306 18.84 -9.48 2.85
CA PHE A 306 18.79 -9.92 1.46
C PHE A 306 20.17 -9.98 0.79
N ARG A 307 21.27 -10.04 1.56
CA ARG A 307 22.65 -9.89 1.07
C ARG A 307 23.01 -10.73 -0.16
N ASN A 308 22.47 -11.94 -0.26
CA ASN A 308 22.73 -12.88 -1.38
C ASN A 308 21.53 -13.07 -2.32
N ASN A 309 20.43 -12.35 -2.09
CA ASN A 309 19.12 -12.65 -2.69
C ASN A 309 18.50 -11.41 -3.33
N PHE A 310 19.24 -10.79 -4.26
CA PHE A 310 18.87 -9.54 -4.93
C PHE A 310 17.49 -9.58 -5.60
N LYS A 311 17.13 -10.71 -6.24
CA LYS A 311 15.83 -10.86 -6.92
C LYS A 311 14.67 -10.74 -5.93
N PHE A 312 14.78 -11.38 -4.77
CA PHE A 312 13.77 -11.28 -3.72
C PHE A 312 13.80 -9.90 -3.05
N LYS A 313 14.99 -9.30 -2.87
CA LYS A 313 15.15 -7.93 -2.34
C LYS A 313 14.28 -6.96 -3.12
N LEU A 314 14.40 -6.94 -4.44
CA LEU A 314 13.62 -6.03 -5.26
C LEU A 314 12.14 -6.40 -5.30
N SER A 315 11.82 -7.69 -5.48
CA SER A 315 10.43 -8.14 -5.62
C SER A 315 9.58 -7.82 -4.39
N LEU A 316 10.16 -7.95 -3.20
CA LEU A 316 9.46 -7.78 -1.93
C LEU A 316 9.46 -6.33 -1.41
N ASN A 317 10.46 -5.53 -1.76
CA ASN A 317 10.62 -4.19 -1.18
C ASN A 317 10.24 -3.03 -2.12
N LEU A 318 10.20 -3.22 -3.44
CA LEU A 318 9.98 -2.09 -4.37
C LEU A 318 8.65 -1.37 -4.14
N ILE A 319 7.55 -2.11 -3.96
CA ILE A 319 6.24 -1.51 -3.72
C ILE A 319 6.16 -0.80 -2.36
N PRO A 320 6.52 -1.43 -1.23
CA PRO A 320 6.58 -0.73 0.05
C PRO A 320 7.43 0.54 0.01
N LEU A 321 8.59 0.49 -0.67
CA LEU A 321 9.45 1.66 -0.85
C LEU A 321 8.78 2.76 -1.66
N ALA A 322 8.11 2.44 -2.77
CA ALA A 322 7.37 3.42 -3.55
C ALA A 322 6.25 4.07 -2.73
N THR A 323 5.60 3.30 -1.84
CA THR A 323 4.52 3.80 -0.99
C THR A 323 4.99 4.69 0.18
N LEU A 324 6.29 4.76 0.49
CA LEU A 324 6.81 5.72 1.49
C LEU A 324 6.61 7.18 1.08
N SER A 325 6.30 7.44 -0.19
CA SER A 325 5.93 8.77 -0.69
C SER A 325 4.53 9.21 -0.28
N SER A 326 3.69 8.31 0.24
CA SER A 326 2.28 8.58 0.57
C SER A 326 1.79 7.94 1.87
N GLN A 327 2.65 7.25 2.62
CA GLN A 327 2.28 6.62 3.89
C GLN A 327 3.39 6.74 4.94
N ALA A 328 2.99 6.75 6.20
CA ALA A 328 3.91 6.67 7.33
C ALA A 328 4.66 5.33 7.35
N LEU A 329 5.93 5.37 7.76
CA LEU A 329 6.79 4.18 7.82
C LEU A 329 6.24 3.12 8.80
N THR A 330 5.75 3.56 9.96
CA THR A 330 5.16 2.67 10.97
C THR A 330 3.90 1.98 10.45
N THR A 331 3.03 2.72 9.74
CA THR A 331 1.87 2.16 9.06
C THR A 331 2.31 1.11 8.05
N LEU A 332 3.29 1.39 7.19
CA LEU A 332 3.77 0.43 6.20
C LEU A 332 4.35 -0.86 6.81
N LEU A 333 5.19 -0.72 7.86
CA LEU A 333 5.82 -1.85 8.53
C LEU A 333 4.81 -2.74 9.24
N PHE A 334 3.88 -2.15 9.99
CA PHE A 334 2.95 -2.91 10.81
C PHE A 334 1.65 -3.20 10.05
N SER A 335 0.78 -2.21 9.81
CA SER A 335 -0.54 -2.43 9.19
C SER A 335 -0.51 -2.58 7.66
N GLY A 336 0.56 -2.12 7.01
CA GLY A 336 0.81 -2.22 5.58
C GLY A 336 1.36 -3.57 5.15
N GLY A 337 1.65 -4.47 6.10
CA GLY A 337 2.09 -5.84 5.83
C GLY A 337 3.57 -5.96 5.43
N TRP A 338 4.33 -4.86 5.33
CA TRP A 338 5.73 -4.95 4.90
C TRP A 338 6.59 -5.72 5.91
N GLY A 339 6.44 -5.45 7.21
CA GLY A 339 7.15 -6.18 8.25
C GLY A 339 6.79 -7.66 8.30
N LEU A 340 5.51 -8.01 8.08
CA LEU A 340 5.07 -9.39 7.99
C LEU A 340 5.69 -10.10 6.77
N LEU A 341 5.72 -9.42 5.63
CA LEU A 341 6.29 -9.93 4.39
C LEU A 341 7.81 -10.14 4.51
N LEU A 342 8.52 -9.25 5.22
CA LEU A 342 9.91 -9.48 5.61
C LEU A 342 10.01 -10.72 6.54
N GLY A 343 9.19 -10.82 7.58
CA GLY A 343 9.16 -11.99 8.46
C GLY A 343 8.96 -13.31 7.71
N LEU A 344 8.02 -13.36 6.76
CA LEU A 344 7.77 -14.53 5.91
C LEU A 344 9.00 -14.89 5.05
N TYR A 345 9.69 -13.89 4.48
CA TYR A 345 10.93 -14.13 3.74
C TYR A 345 12.03 -14.72 4.63
N TYR A 346 12.22 -14.16 5.82
CA TYR A 346 13.19 -14.65 6.79
C TYR A 346 12.92 -16.10 7.20
N LEU A 347 11.64 -16.44 7.43
CA LEU A 347 11.25 -17.78 7.89
C LEU A 347 11.32 -18.85 6.79
N PHE A 348 10.96 -18.53 5.55
CA PHE A 348 10.71 -19.55 4.52
C PHE A 348 11.68 -19.54 3.34
N ILE A 349 12.42 -18.46 3.10
CA ILE A 349 13.31 -18.36 1.93
C ILE A 349 14.76 -18.19 2.37
N ASN A 350 15.05 -17.31 3.34
CA ASN A 350 16.42 -16.98 3.74
C ASN A 350 17.24 -18.18 4.24
N ASN A 351 16.58 -19.23 4.73
CA ASN A 351 17.24 -20.41 5.32
C ASN A 351 17.36 -21.61 4.36
N GLN A 352 16.97 -21.44 3.08
CA GLN A 352 16.96 -22.53 2.09
C GLN A 352 18.07 -22.42 1.03
N ASP A 353 18.88 -21.37 1.08
CA ASP A 353 20.09 -21.17 0.30
C ASP A 353 21.30 -21.15 1.24
#